data_AF-E0VN32-F1
#
_entry.id   AF-E0VN32-F1
#
_cell.length_a   1.000
_cell.length_b   1.000
_cell.length_c   1.000
_cell.angle_alpha   90.00
_cell.angle_beta   90.00
_cell.angle_gamma   90.00
#
_symmetry.space_group_name_H-M   'P 1'
#
loop_
_entity.id
_entity.type
_entity.pdbx_description
1 polymer ?
#
loop_
_entity_poly.entity_id
_entity_poly.type
_entity_poly.pdbx_seq_one_letter_code
_entity_poly.pdbx_strand_id
1 'polypeptide(L)'
;MESDEKVYNPNLFMRFTYLLFEKPVVWFRENIVEPNRKEYYWYHEKRRRVPTIDECYTNDTLCRFEADFQWAIDKRVDIEILKILNRRLTNCINENWYNKSKCNEIKDYLNTQKTNFFIKLSNGELRYTDGAYECYMKQKHRMAWERRHGPVGSGKKPLEERKPKVDEGDK
;
A
#
# COMPACT_ATOMS: atom_id res chain seq x y z
N MET A 1 21.04 12.16 16.35
CA MET A 1 20.46 13.43 15.86
C MET A 1 21.64 14.35 15.62
N GLU A 2 22.31 14.13 14.49
CA GLU A 2 23.43 14.93 14.07
C GLU A 2 22.83 16.21 13.50
N SER A 3 22.95 17.27 14.27
CA SER A 3 22.61 18.62 13.86
C SER A 3 23.51 18.99 12.67
N ASP A 4 22.97 18.85 11.46
CA ASP A 4 23.55 19.41 10.24
C ASP A 4 23.51 20.95 10.32
N GLU A 5 24.42 21.53 11.11
CA GLU A 5 24.77 22.94 11.01
C GLU A 5 25.78 23.10 9.86
N LYS A 6 25.31 22.92 8.62
CA LYS A 6 26.14 23.19 7.42
C LYS A 6 26.08 24.68 7.11
N VAL A 7 27.19 25.33 7.46
CA VAL A 7 27.57 26.73 7.19
C VAL A 7 27.07 27.19 5.81
N TYR A 8 26.07 28.06 5.84
CA TYR A 8 25.52 28.73 4.68
C TYR A 8 26.32 30.02 4.43
N ASN A 9 27.00 30.12 3.28
CA ASN A 9 27.62 31.36 2.83
C ASN A 9 26.80 31.93 1.65
N PRO A 10 25.78 32.76 1.91
CA PRO A 10 24.88 33.24 0.87
C PRO A 10 25.51 34.37 0.05
N ASN A 11 25.36 34.27 -1.27
CA ASN A 11 25.27 35.44 -2.13
C ASN A 11 24.30 36.47 -1.50
N LEU A 12 24.62 37.76 -1.57
CA LEU A 12 23.87 38.87 -0.95
C LEU A 12 22.34 38.76 -1.14
N PHE A 13 21.91 38.29 -2.31
CA PHE A 13 20.51 38.05 -2.65
C PHE A 13 19.81 37.07 -1.70
N MET A 14 20.41 35.91 -1.40
CA MET A 14 19.75 34.96 -0.52
C MET A 14 19.73 35.41 0.95
N ARG A 15 20.73 36.20 1.36
CA ARG A 15 20.72 36.84 2.69
C ARG A 15 19.56 37.84 2.79
N PHE A 16 19.30 38.58 1.73
CA PHE A 16 18.18 39.51 1.64
C PHE A 16 16.82 38.80 1.68
N THR A 17 16.64 37.71 0.91
CA THR A 17 15.39 36.94 0.93
C THR A 17 15.12 36.27 2.28
N TYR A 18 16.17 35.75 2.93
CA TYR A 18 16.07 35.22 4.30
C TYR A 18 15.59 36.28 5.29
N LEU A 19 16.19 37.48 5.23
CA LEU A 19 15.85 38.58 6.12
C LEU A 19 14.42 39.11 5.89
N LEU A 20 13.97 39.17 4.64
CA LEU A 20 12.65 39.73 4.31
C LEU A 20 11.49 38.75 4.43
N PHE A 21 11.71 37.45 4.22
CA PHE A 21 10.61 36.49 4.17
C PHE A 21 10.67 35.46 5.28
N GLU A 22 11.80 34.78 5.44
CA GLU A 22 11.91 33.68 6.40
C GLU A 22 11.89 34.18 7.85
N LYS A 23 12.66 35.23 8.16
CA LYS A 23 12.68 35.83 9.50
C LYS A 23 11.31 36.29 10.02
N PRO A 24 10.50 37.08 9.27
CA PRO A 24 9.19 37.47 9.78
C PRO A 24 8.22 36.30 9.92
N VAL A 25 8.33 35.26 9.07
CA VAL A 25 7.51 34.04 9.19
C VAL A 25 7.87 33.25 10.46
N VAL A 26 9.16 33.09 10.75
CA VAL A 26 9.63 32.43 11.98
C VAL A 26 9.20 33.25 13.21
N TRP A 27 9.38 34.57 13.17
CA TRP A 27 8.92 35.47 14.24
C TRP A 27 7.40 35.34 14.48
N PHE A 28 6.59 35.29 13.43
CA PHE A 28 5.13 35.12 13.55
C PHE A 28 4.76 33.77 14.15
N ARG A 29 5.43 32.69 13.73
CA ARG A 29 5.21 31.35 14.28
C ARG A 29 5.49 31.32 15.77
N GLU A 30 6.64 31.84 16.19
CA GLU A 30 7.08 31.81 17.60
C GLU A 30 6.27 32.75 18.49
N ASN A 31 5.96 33.97 18.02
CA ASN A 31 5.32 34.98 18.87
C ASN A 31 3.79 34.96 18.86
N ILE A 32 3.16 34.40 17.81
CA ILE A 32 1.70 34.42 17.67
C ILE A 32 1.12 33.00 17.62
N VAL A 33 1.69 32.10 16.80
CA VAL A 33 1.10 30.77 16.60
C VAL A 33 1.36 29.84 17.79
N GLU A 34 2.61 29.68 18.20
CA GLU A 34 3.02 28.78 19.27
C GLU A 34 2.37 29.10 20.63
N PRO A 35 2.35 30.36 21.12
CA PRO A 35 1.69 30.68 22.40
C PRO A 35 0.16 30.57 22.33
N ASN A 36 -0.44 30.74 21.16
CA ASN A 36 -1.89 30.59 20.97
C ASN A 36 -2.31 29.13 20.69
N ARG A 37 -1.34 28.22 20.45
CA ARG A 37 -1.61 26.81 20.16
C ARG A 37 -1.88 26.06 21.45
N LYS A 38 -3.14 25.73 21.70
CA LYS A 38 -3.51 24.80 22.79
C LYS A 38 -2.96 23.41 22.47
N GLU A 39 -2.19 22.84 23.39
CA GLU A 39 -1.74 21.46 23.28
C GLU A 39 -2.92 20.52 23.56
N TYR A 40 -3.27 19.69 22.57
CA TYR A 40 -4.27 18.63 22.73
C TYR A 40 -3.67 17.31 22.28
N TYR A 41 -3.85 16.29 23.12
CA TYR A 41 -3.37 14.95 22.84
C TYR A 41 -4.37 14.23 21.93
N TRP A 42 -3.87 13.63 20.86
CA TRP A 42 -4.63 12.74 20.00
C TRP A 42 -3.89 11.41 19.92
N TYR A 43 -4.64 10.30 19.95
CA TYR A 43 -4.08 8.96 19.92
C TYR A 43 -4.48 8.25 18.63
N HIS A 44 -3.59 7.39 18.15
CA HIS A 44 -3.94 6.49 17.06
C HIS A 44 -4.86 5.39 17.57
N GLU A 45 -5.99 5.21 16.89
CA GLU A 45 -6.94 4.14 17.20
C GLU A 45 -6.27 2.77 17.03
N LYS A 46 -6.37 1.92 18.05
CA LYS A 46 -5.91 0.53 17.99
C LYS A 46 -7.11 -0.40 17.95
N ARG A 47 -7.33 -1.07 16.83
CA ARG A 47 -8.38 -2.09 16.68
C ARG A 47 -7.81 -3.47 16.97
N ARG A 48 -8.46 -4.21 17.87
CA ARG A 48 -8.14 -5.62 18.10
C ARG A 48 -8.55 -6.44 16.87
N ARG A 49 -7.87 -7.56 16.63
CA ARG A 49 -8.27 -8.48 15.57
C ARG A 49 -9.57 -9.21 15.97
N VAL A 50 -10.39 -9.45 14.96
CA VAL A 50 -11.64 -10.20 14.99
C VAL A 50 -11.38 -11.54 14.28
N PRO A 51 -12.09 -12.64 14.61
CA PRO A 51 -12.05 -13.86 13.81
C PRO A 51 -12.27 -13.59 12.33
N THR A 52 -11.57 -14.34 11.48
CA THR A 52 -11.68 -14.22 10.04
C THR A 52 -12.87 -15.01 9.49
N ILE A 53 -13.25 -14.74 8.25
CA ILE A 53 -14.48 -15.27 7.63
C ILE A 53 -14.52 -16.81 7.52
N ASP A 54 -13.38 -17.47 7.59
CA ASP A 54 -13.22 -18.92 7.58
C ASP A 54 -13.55 -19.59 8.90
N GLU A 55 -13.44 -18.87 10.02
CA GLU A 55 -13.79 -19.36 11.36
C GLU A 55 -15.28 -19.16 11.66
N CYS A 56 -15.94 -18.22 10.98
CA CYS A 56 -17.36 -17.92 11.17
C CYS A 56 -18.27 -19.03 10.61
N TYR A 57 -19.37 -19.31 11.31
CA TYR A 57 -20.46 -20.14 10.79
C TYR A 57 -21.23 -19.43 9.66
N THR A 58 -21.83 -20.21 8.76
CA THR A 58 -22.56 -19.66 7.59
C THR A 58 -23.79 -18.83 7.97
N ASN A 59 -24.43 -19.19 9.09
CA ASN A 59 -25.66 -18.58 9.57
C ASN A 59 -25.41 -17.44 10.58
N ASP A 60 -24.17 -17.27 11.03
CA ASP A 60 -23.83 -16.20 11.97
C ASP A 60 -23.54 -14.91 11.22
N THR A 61 -24.56 -14.05 11.11
CA THR A 61 -24.45 -12.76 10.43
C THR A 61 -23.59 -11.76 11.19
N LEU A 62 -23.47 -11.88 12.51
CA LEU A 62 -22.70 -10.94 13.33
C LEU A 62 -21.19 -11.19 13.17
N CYS A 63 -20.76 -12.46 13.25
CA CYS A 63 -19.37 -12.82 13.00
C CYS A 63 -18.92 -12.37 11.59
N ARG A 64 -19.76 -12.63 10.58
CA ARG A 64 -19.50 -12.23 9.19
C ARG A 64 -19.39 -10.70 9.06
N PHE A 65 -20.30 -9.97 9.69
CA PHE A 65 -20.28 -8.50 9.70
C PHE A 65 -18.96 -7.98 10.27
N GLU A 66 -18.55 -8.42 11.46
CA GLU A 66 -17.29 -7.96 12.07
C GLU A 66 -16.07 -8.33 11.21
N ALA A 67 -16.05 -9.53 10.63
CA ALA A 67 -14.99 -9.97 9.71
C ALA A 67 -14.92 -9.10 8.44
N ASP A 68 -16.07 -8.71 7.88
CA ASP A 68 -16.14 -7.82 6.73
C ASP A 68 -15.61 -6.41 7.06
N PHE A 69 -15.91 -5.87 8.25
CA PHE A 69 -15.32 -4.60 8.69
C PHE A 69 -13.81 -4.70 8.84
N GLN A 70 -13.33 -5.79 9.44
CA GLN A 70 -11.90 -6.03 9.62
C GLN A 70 -11.19 -6.07 8.25
N TRP A 71 -11.75 -6.82 7.30
CA TRP A 71 -11.25 -6.89 5.93
C TRP A 71 -11.26 -5.53 5.22
N ALA A 72 -12.33 -4.74 5.36
CA ALA A 72 -12.43 -3.42 4.74
C ALA A 72 -11.36 -2.45 5.25
N ILE A 73 -11.04 -2.53 6.54
CA ILE A 73 -9.95 -1.75 7.14
C ILE A 73 -8.60 -2.21 6.59
N ASP A 74 -8.34 -3.52 6.58
CA ASP A 74 -7.08 -4.07 6.10
C ASP A 74 -6.87 -3.75 4.60
N LYS A 75 -7.93 -3.79 3.79
CA LYS A 75 -7.91 -3.34 2.38
C LYS A 75 -7.52 -1.86 2.26
N ARG A 76 -8.04 -0.99 3.13
CA ARG A 76 -7.67 0.43 3.14
C ARG A 76 -6.21 0.62 3.53
N VAL A 77 -5.73 -0.12 4.53
CA VAL A 77 -4.32 -0.11 4.94
C VAL A 77 -3.41 -0.53 3.79
N ASP A 78 -3.74 -1.61 3.08
CA ASP A 78 -2.96 -2.09 1.93
C ASP A 78 -2.88 -1.04 0.80
N ILE A 79 -3.96 -0.29 0.55
CA ILE A 79 -3.96 0.82 -0.42
C ILE A 79 -2.99 1.94 0.02
N GLU A 80 -2.99 2.29 1.30
CA GLU A 80 -2.07 3.31 1.84
C GLU A 80 -0.61 2.84 1.80
N ILE A 81 -0.34 1.55 2.02
CA ILE A 81 1.01 0.97 1.85
C ILE A 81 1.51 1.22 0.42
N LEU A 82 0.71 0.94 -0.60
CA LEU A 82 1.09 1.20 -1.99
C LEU A 82 1.34 2.68 -2.26
N LYS A 83 0.53 3.59 -1.69
CA LYS A 83 0.75 5.04 -1.81
C LYS A 83 2.08 5.45 -1.20
N ILE A 84 2.42 4.95 -0.01
CA ILE A 84 3.71 5.23 0.64
C ILE A 84 4.88 4.76 -0.22
N LEU A 85 4.80 3.55 -0.79
CA LEU A 85 5.84 3.02 -1.66
C LEU A 85 5.98 3.81 -2.96
N ASN A 86 4.87 4.23 -3.58
CA ASN A 86 4.91 5.13 -4.74
C ASN A 86 5.56 6.49 -4.39
N ARG A 87 5.27 7.06 -3.21
CA ARG A 87 5.91 8.31 -2.76
C ARG A 87 7.42 8.14 -2.59
N ARG A 88 7.86 7.02 -2.02
CA ARG A 88 9.30 6.71 -1.89
C ARG A 88 9.99 6.62 -3.25
N LEU A 89 9.37 5.94 -4.21
CA LEU A 89 9.90 5.88 -5.57
C LEU A 89 9.99 7.27 -6.21
N THR A 90 8.94 8.08 -6.05
CA THR A 90 8.89 9.45 -6.59
C THR A 90 9.99 10.33 -5.99
N ASN A 91 10.16 10.27 -4.66
CA ASN A 91 11.23 11.00 -3.97
C ASN A 91 12.62 10.56 -4.48
N CYS A 92 12.86 9.26 -4.61
CA CYS A 92 14.13 8.74 -5.13
C CYS A 92 14.44 9.25 -6.55
N ILE A 93 13.44 9.26 -7.43
CA ILE A 93 13.59 9.74 -8.81
C ILE A 93 13.87 11.25 -8.84
N ASN A 94 13.19 12.02 -7.98
CA ASN A 94 13.36 13.47 -7.92
C ASN A 94 14.75 13.85 -7.38
N GLU A 95 15.21 13.17 -6.34
CA GLU A 95 16.55 13.37 -5.77
C GLU A 95 17.65 12.93 -6.76
N ASN A 96 17.44 11.81 -7.47
CA ASN A 96 18.39 11.25 -8.44
C ASN A 96 17.96 11.46 -9.89
N TRP A 97 17.62 12.70 -10.26
CA TRP A 97 17.12 13.03 -11.61
C TRP A 97 18.07 12.60 -12.74
N TYR A 98 19.39 12.66 -12.51
CA TYR A 98 20.42 12.29 -13.48
C TYR A 98 20.65 10.77 -13.59
N ASN A 99 20.57 10.03 -12.48
CA ASN A 99 20.85 8.59 -12.47
C ASN A 99 19.70 7.77 -11.84
N LYS A 100 18.70 7.47 -12.68
CA LYS A 100 17.49 6.74 -12.27
C LYS A 100 17.75 5.28 -11.90
N SER A 101 18.88 4.69 -12.31
CA SER A 101 19.20 3.27 -12.04
C SER A 101 19.32 2.96 -10.54
N LYS A 102 19.70 3.95 -9.73
CA LYS A 102 19.76 3.81 -8.27
C LYS A 102 18.41 3.50 -7.63
N CYS A 103 17.30 3.86 -8.28
CA CYS A 103 15.95 3.65 -7.76
C CYS A 103 15.33 2.30 -8.18
N ASN A 104 16.08 1.43 -8.86
CA ASN A 104 15.57 0.17 -9.38
C ASN A 104 15.10 -0.78 -8.27
N GLU A 105 15.82 -0.90 -7.16
CA GLU A 105 15.44 -1.76 -6.04
C GLU A 105 14.06 -1.39 -5.47
N ILE A 106 13.83 -0.09 -5.26
CA ILE A 106 12.54 0.43 -4.77
C ILE A 106 11.44 0.17 -5.80
N LYS A 107 11.76 0.32 -7.09
CA LYS A 107 10.83 0.06 -8.18
C LYS A 107 10.43 -1.42 -8.24
N ASP A 108 11.39 -2.34 -8.10
CA ASP A 108 11.16 -3.79 -8.15
C ASP A 108 10.37 -4.26 -6.92
N TYR A 109 10.69 -3.71 -5.75
CA TYR A 109 9.91 -3.93 -4.54
C TYR A 109 8.47 -3.45 -4.71
N LEU A 110 8.27 -2.23 -5.22
CA LEU A 110 6.94 -1.67 -5.51
C LEU A 110 6.16 -2.54 -6.51
N ASN A 111 6.81 -3.02 -7.57
CA ASN A 111 6.18 -3.90 -8.57
C ASN A 111 5.75 -5.23 -7.94
N THR A 112 6.59 -5.79 -7.08
CA THR A 112 6.26 -7.01 -6.31
C THR A 112 5.04 -6.77 -5.41
N GLN A 113 5.01 -5.65 -4.67
CA GLN A 113 3.87 -5.32 -3.80
C GLN A 113 2.59 -5.02 -4.58
N LYS A 114 2.68 -4.33 -5.72
CA LYS A 114 1.55 -4.12 -6.63
C LYS A 114 1.00 -5.45 -7.14
N THR A 115 1.89 -6.39 -7.49
CA THR A 115 1.52 -7.73 -7.94
C THR A 115 0.82 -8.51 -6.83
N ASN A 116 1.36 -8.49 -5.60
CA ASN A 116 0.74 -9.14 -4.44
C ASN A 116 -0.64 -8.56 -4.10
N PHE A 117 -0.76 -7.23 -4.11
CA PHE A 117 -2.03 -6.54 -3.92
C PHE A 117 -3.04 -6.90 -5.00
N PHE A 118 -2.61 -6.95 -6.26
CA PHE A 118 -3.45 -7.34 -7.40
C PHE A 118 -3.97 -8.78 -7.22
N ILE A 119 -3.08 -9.72 -6.93
CA ILE A 119 -3.42 -11.12 -6.66
C ILE A 119 -4.42 -11.24 -5.50
N LYS A 120 -4.20 -10.52 -4.40
CA LYS A 120 -5.08 -10.56 -3.22
C LYS A 120 -6.44 -9.94 -3.52
N LEU A 121 -6.46 -8.69 -4.00
CA LEU A 121 -7.64 -7.82 -3.96
C LEU A 121 -8.12 -7.34 -5.32
N SER A 122 -7.27 -7.26 -6.35
CA SER A 122 -7.55 -6.42 -7.52
C SER A 122 -7.40 -7.07 -8.90
N ASN A 123 -7.65 -8.37 -9.05
CA ASN A 123 -7.71 -9.04 -10.37
C ASN A 123 -8.90 -8.60 -11.26
N GLY A 124 -9.66 -7.55 -10.91
CA GLY A 124 -10.87 -7.14 -11.63
C GLY A 124 -12.08 -8.07 -11.42
N GLU A 125 -11.89 -9.19 -10.71
CA GLU A 125 -12.96 -10.13 -10.33
C GLU A 125 -13.72 -9.67 -9.09
N LEU A 126 -13.05 -8.95 -8.18
CA LEU A 126 -13.65 -8.40 -6.98
C LEU A 126 -14.31 -7.05 -7.31
N ARG A 127 -15.63 -6.99 -7.19
CA ARG A 127 -16.44 -5.79 -7.39
C ARG A 127 -16.31 -4.86 -6.19
N TYR A 128 -16.81 -3.63 -6.35
CA TYR A 128 -16.82 -2.64 -5.26
C TYR A 128 -17.64 -3.10 -4.04
N THR A 129 -18.68 -3.90 -4.28
CA THR A 129 -19.60 -4.43 -3.25
C THR A 129 -19.07 -5.67 -2.52
N ASP A 130 -17.92 -6.20 -2.94
CA ASP A 130 -17.43 -7.48 -2.43
C ASP A 130 -16.77 -7.33 -1.06
N GLY A 131 -16.97 -8.32 -0.20
CA GLY A 131 -16.49 -8.37 1.17
C GLY A 131 -15.41 -9.44 1.38
N ALA A 132 -15.28 -9.87 2.64
CA ALA A 132 -14.31 -10.89 3.03
C ALA A 132 -14.64 -12.26 2.43
N TYR A 133 -15.93 -12.57 2.25
CA TYR A 133 -16.38 -13.86 1.71
C TYR A 133 -15.93 -14.10 0.27
N GLU A 134 -16.12 -13.13 -0.63
CA GLU A 134 -15.70 -13.21 -2.02
C GLU A 134 -14.17 -13.31 -2.12
N CYS A 135 -13.46 -12.53 -1.31
CA CYS A 135 -12.00 -12.59 -1.22
C CYS A 135 -11.53 -13.99 -0.80
N TYR A 136 -12.21 -14.61 0.15
CA TYR A 136 -11.92 -15.97 0.60
C TYR A 136 -12.22 -17.02 -0.47
N MET A 137 -13.31 -16.88 -1.24
CA MET A 137 -13.61 -17.78 -2.35
C MET A 137 -12.59 -17.67 -3.49
N LYS A 138 -12.11 -16.46 -3.78
CA LYS A 138 -11.00 -16.24 -4.71
C LYS A 138 -9.71 -16.93 -4.22
N GLN A 139 -9.37 -16.79 -2.95
CA GLN A 139 -8.23 -17.47 -2.35
C GLN A 139 -8.35 -19.00 -2.48
N LYS A 140 -9.53 -19.56 -2.18
CA LYS A 140 -9.82 -20.98 -2.37
C LYS A 140 -9.65 -21.43 -3.81
N HIS A 141 -10.16 -20.66 -4.77
CA HIS A 141 -10.00 -20.95 -6.20
C HIS A 141 -8.52 -21.02 -6.58
N ARG A 142 -7.71 -20.04 -6.13
CA ARG A 142 -6.26 -20.02 -6.35
C ARG A 142 -5.59 -21.26 -5.76
N MET A 143 -5.90 -21.62 -4.52
CA MET A 143 -5.31 -22.80 -3.87
C MET A 143 -5.71 -24.12 -4.57
N ALA A 144 -6.97 -24.22 -5.02
CA ALA A 144 -7.43 -25.38 -5.77
C ALA A 144 -6.72 -25.50 -7.14
N TRP A 145 -6.47 -24.37 -7.80
CA TRP A 145 -5.69 -24.32 -9.04
C TRP A 145 -4.21 -24.68 -8.81
N GLU A 146 -3.58 -24.11 -7.79
CA GLU A 146 -2.19 -24.41 -7.42
C GLU A 146 -1.99 -25.88 -7.06
N ARG A 147 -3.01 -26.53 -6.47
CA ARG A 147 -2.98 -27.97 -6.20
C ARG A 147 -2.93 -28.81 -7.48
N ARG A 148 -3.54 -28.35 -8.58
CA ARG A 148 -3.66 -29.08 -9.86
C ARG A 148 -2.54 -28.77 -10.86
N HIS A 149 -2.03 -27.54 -10.83
CA HIS A 149 -1.12 -27.02 -11.85
C HIS A 149 0.11 -26.30 -11.28
N GLY A 150 0.08 -25.93 -10.01
CA GLY A 150 1.11 -25.14 -9.36
C GLY A 150 2.19 -25.97 -8.66
N PRO A 151 3.17 -25.30 -8.02
CA PRO A 151 4.29 -25.97 -7.36
C PRO A 151 3.93 -26.57 -5.98
N VAL A 152 2.79 -26.17 -5.40
CA VAL A 152 2.39 -26.49 -4.01
C VAL A 152 1.57 -27.79 -3.90
N GLY A 153 1.25 -28.46 -5.02
CA GLY A 153 0.42 -29.67 -5.05
C GLY A 153 1.09 -30.92 -5.60
N SER A 154 0.50 -32.09 -5.28
CA SER A 154 0.89 -33.40 -5.81
C SER A 154 0.62 -33.57 -7.32
N GLY A 155 -0.15 -32.66 -7.93
CA GLY A 155 -0.52 -32.71 -9.34
C GLY A 155 0.48 -31.98 -10.23
N LYS A 156 1.55 -32.64 -10.65
CA LYS A 156 2.38 -32.16 -11.78
C LYS A 156 1.81 -32.69 -13.09
N LYS A 157 0.73 -32.08 -13.60
CA LYS A 157 0.38 -32.28 -15.02
C LYS A 157 1.50 -31.69 -15.89
N PRO A 158 2.00 -32.41 -16.92
CA PRO A 158 2.95 -31.87 -17.89
C PRO A 158 2.42 -30.57 -18.50
N LEU A 159 3.31 -29.63 -18.86
CA LEU A 159 2.95 -28.31 -19.41
C LEU A 159 2.07 -28.41 -20.68
N GLU A 160 2.15 -29.53 -21.39
CA GLU A 160 1.44 -29.82 -22.63
C GLU A 160 -0.07 -30.00 -22.45
N GLU A 161 -0.53 -30.56 -21.33
CA GLU A 161 -1.96 -30.67 -20.99
C GLU A 161 -2.60 -29.35 -20.52
N ARG A 162 -1.82 -28.26 -20.41
CA ARG A 162 -2.28 -26.99 -19.83
C ARG A 162 -2.82 -26.00 -20.86
N LYS A 163 -2.63 -26.27 -22.16
CA LYS A 163 -3.23 -25.43 -23.21
C LYS A 163 -4.73 -25.75 -23.29
N PRO A 164 -5.61 -24.73 -23.37
CA PRO A 164 -6.99 -24.98 -23.72
C PRO A 164 -7.00 -25.75 -25.05
N LYS A 165 -7.77 -26.84 -25.12
CA LYS A 165 -8.05 -27.46 -26.40
C LYS A 165 -8.75 -26.39 -27.24
N VAL A 166 -8.10 -25.97 -28.32
CA VAL A 166 -8.79 -25.19 -29.33
C VAL A 166 -9.75 -26.18 -29.95
N ASP A 167 -11.05 -25.97 -29.74
CA ASP A 167 -12.07 -26.73 -30.44
C ASP A 167 -11.96 -26.33 -31.92
N GLU A 168 -11.17 -27.07 -32.69
CA GLU A 168 -11.11 -26.99 -34.15
C GLU A 168 -12.45 -27.51 -34.69
N GLY A 169 -13.45 -26.64 -34.73
CA GLY A 169 -14.76 -27.06 -35.21
C GLY A 169 -15.85 -26.02 -35.04
N ASP A 170 -15.70 -24.88 -35.69
CA ASP A 170 -16.82 -24.09 -36.21
C ASP A 170 -16.30 -23.34 -37.46
N LYS A 171 -16.36 -24.04 -38.60
CA LYS A 171 -16.32 -23.45 -39.95
C LYS A 171 -17.73 -23.46 -40.50
#